data_AF-A0A7Y9LEZ0-F1
#
_entry.id   AF-A0A7Y9LEZ0-F1
#
_cell.length_a   1.000
_cell.length_b   1.000
_cell.length_c   1.000
_cell.angle_alpha   90.00
_cell.angle_beta   90.00
_cell.angle_gamma   90.00
#
_symmetry.space_group_name_H-M   'P 1'
#
loop_
_entity.id
_entity.type
_entity.pdbx_description
1 polymer ?
#
loop_
_entity_poly.entity_id
_entity_poly.type
_entity_poly.pdbx_seq_one_letter_code
_entity_poly.pdbx_strand_id
1 'polypeptide(L)'
;MTITTEDPNRAHWTALAAGQEPVWEDLGADPDSIETELTTDPAGRWLRPPDPLPGAAVLAIHGGGFIGGSTHTHRRLFGRLAEATGTATFAVEYGLVPEHVFPSQLDTVTAAYRRLLDRGATRVAVTGDSCGAGLAMALALRVRDEGLPAPAGVMLISAWVDLEATGDTYDTGSDPFFTRDLVRQLGAGYLAGTDPHHPLAAPIHADLRDLPPVYLQVGAAEAGLGDSRRLARRLLEAGVEVRLEEYGGQLHTFQMAAGRTRVADEAVGKAGRWLRSTLTRQVG
;
A
#
# COMPACT_ATOMS: atom_id res chain seq x y z
N MET A 1 4.72 -18.18 18.86
CA MET A 1 5.77 -17.61 18.01
C MET A 1 6.57 -16.63 18.87
N THR A 2 7.89 -16.74 18.92
CA THR A 2 8.71 -15.86 19.78
C THR A 2 8.76 -14.48 19.16
N ILE A 3 8.26 -13.46 19.86
CA ILE A 3 8.35 -12.06 19.42
C ILE A 3 9.84 -11.68 19.39
N THR A 4 10.36 -11.33 18.21
CA THR A 4 11.76 -10.91 18.05
C THR A 4 11.88 -9.40 18.23
N THR A 5 13.01 -8.94 18.76
CA THR A 5 13.34 -7.50 18.84
C THR A 5 13.95 -6.98 17.54
N GLU A 6 14.54 -7.86 16.74
CA GLU A 6 15.09 -7.53 15.42
C GLU A 6 13.98 -7.59 14.36
N ASP A 7 13.93 -6.55 13.53
CA ASP A 7 13.02 -6.42 12.40
C ASP A 7 13.44 -7.42 11.29
N PRO A 8 12.62 -8.47 11.01
CA PRO A 8 12.96 -9.48 10.02
C PRO A 8 13.06 -8.90 8.59
N ASN A 9 12.48 -7.72 8.33
CA ASN A 9 12.63 -7.05 7.04
C ASN A 9 14.09 -6.70 6.76
N ARG A 10 14.86 -6.32 7.78
CA ARG A 10 16.30 -6.03 7.58
C ARG A 10 17.04 -7.25 7.06
N ALA A 11 16.80 -8.42 7.65
CA ALA A 11 17.42 -9.67 7.21
C ALA A 11 16.96 -10.06 5.79
N HIS A 12 15.66 -9.90 5.51
CA HIS A 12 15.09 -10.16 4.19
C HIS A 12 15.71 -9.28 3.11
N TRP A 13 15.77 -7.96 3.33
CA TRP A 13 16.39 -7.03 2.39
C TRP A 13 17.90 -7.26 2.24
N THR A 14 18.59 -7.65 3.32
CA THR A 14 20.01 -8.04 3.25
C THR A 14 20.21 -9.26 2.34
N ALA A 15 19.36 -10.27 2.46
CA ALA A 15 19.41 -11.46 1.63
C ALA A 15 19.14 -11.13 0.15
N LEU A 16 18.11 -10.34 -0.14
CA LEU A 16 17.83 -9.85 -1.51
C LEU A 16 19.02 -9.08 -2.10
N ALA A 17 19.62 -8.17 -1.34
CA ALA A 17 20.79 -7.40 -1.79
C ALA A 17 22.03 -8.28 -2.03
N ALA A 18 22.11 -9.43 -1.36
CA ALA A 18 23.14 -10.44 -1.59
C ALA A 18 22.82 -11.39 -2.76
N GLY A 19 21.73 -11.14 -3.52
CA GLY A 19 21.30 -11.97 -4.64
C GLY A 19 20.64 -13.29 -4.22
N GLN A 20 20.17 -13.38 -2.98
CA GLN A 20 19.40 -14.53 -2.49
C GLN A 20 17.91 -14.30 -2.75
N GLU A 21 17.12 -15.37 -2.72
CA GLU A 21 15.66 -15.33 -2.84
C GLU A 21 15.02 -15.70 -1.48
N PRO A 22 14.98 -14.77 -0.51
CA PRO A 22 14.33 -15.02 0.75
C PRO A 22 12.81 -15.19 0.57
N VAL A 23 12.21 -15.99 1.44
CA VAL A 23 10.77 -16.31 1.39
C VAL A 23 9.97 -15.18 2.04
N TRP A 24 9.05 -14.57 1.30
CA TRP A 24 8.20 -13.47 1.77
C TRP A 24 7.31 -13.88 2.95
N GLU A 25 6.85 -15.14 2.94
CA GLU A 25 6.07 -15.71 4.00
C GLU A 25 6.78 -15.60 5.34
N ASP A 26 8.11 -15.74 5.37
CA ASP A 26 8.86 -15.68 6.61
C ASP A 26 8.84 -14.29 7.25
N LEU A 27 8.37 -13.23 6.59
CA LEU A 27 8.28 -11.92 7.23
C LEU A 27 7.22 -11.87 8.33
N GLY A 28 6.03 -12.42 8.10
CA GLY A 28 4.88 -12.28 9.00
C GLY A 28 4.36 -13.61 9.53
N ALA A 29 3.39 -13.56 10.43
CA ALA A 29 2.61 -14.73 10.84
C ALA A 29 1.25 -14.75 10.13
N ASP A 30 0.72 -15.94 9.84
CA ASP A 30 -0.65 -16.05 9.35
C ASP A 30 -1.64 -15.45 10.38
N PRO A 31 -2.68 -14.74 9.93
CA PRO A 31 -3.76 -14.30 10.79
C PRO A 31 -4.55 -15.50 11.33
N ASP A 32 -5.04 -15.41 12.55
CA ASP A 32 -5.63 -16.55 13.26
C ASP A 32 -7.09 -16.81 12.82
N SER A 33 -7.78 -15.78 12.32
CA SER A 33 -9.25 -15.79 12.13
C SER A 33 -9.73 -15.46 10.72
N ILE A 34 -8.82 -15.32 9.75
CA ILE A 34 -9.16 -14.88 8.39
C ILE A 34 -9.47 -16.06 7.47
N GLU A 35 -10.68 -16.08 6.92
CA GLU A 35 -11.02 -16.92 5.78
C GLU A 35 -10.42 -16.33 4.49
N THR A 36 -9.83 -17.18 3.65
CA THR A 36 -9.27 -16.75 2.37
C THR A 36 -9.95 -17.42 1.18
N GLU A 37 -10.29 -16.64 0.16
CA GLU A 37 -10.90 -17.14 -1.09
C GLU A 37 -10.21 -16.48 -2.29
N LEU A 38 -9.81 -17.27 -3.29
CA LEU A 38 -9.29 -16.76 -4.56
C LEU A 38 -10.42 -16.54 -5.57
N THR A 39 -10.35 -15.45 -6.33
CA THR A 39 -11.32 -15.13 -7.39
C THR A 39 -10.61 -14.73 -8.68
N THR A 40 -11.29 -14.88 -9.81
CA THR A 40 -10.78 -14.50 -11.15
C THR A 40 -11.45 -13.26 -11.74
N ASP A 41 -12.58 -12.83 -11.16
CA ASP A 41 -13.32 -11.62 -11.55
C ASP A 41 -13.78 -10.84 -10.30
N PRO A 42 -13.08 -9.77 -9.87
CA PRO A 42 -11.74 -9.44 -10.33
C PRO A 42 -10.75 -10.52 -9.89
N ALA A 43 -9.61 -10.63 -10.59
CA ALA A 43 -8.52 -11.49 -10.14
C ALA A 43 -8.00 -11.00 -8.79
N GLY A 44 -7.94 -11.89 -7.80
CA GLY A 44 -7.47 -11.51 -6.48
C GLY A 44 -7.83 -12.49 -5.38
N ARG A 45 -7.73 -12.01 -4.14
CA ARG A 45 -7.95 -12.77 -2.92
C ARG A 45 -8.83 -11.99 -1.95
N TRP A 46 -9.93 -12.60 -1.54
CA TRP A 46 -10.67 -12.17 -0.37
C TRP A 46 -10.01 -12.66 0.91
N LEU A 47 -9.98 -11.78 1.90
CA LEU A 47 -9.49 -11.98 3.25
C LEU A 47 -10.61 -11.50 4.19
N ARG A 48 -11.37 -12.44 4.75
CA ARG A 48 -12.59 -12.14 5.50
C ARG A 48 -12.39 -12.45 6.98
N PRO A 49 -12.49 -11.44 7.87
CA PRO A 49 -12.59 -11.71 9.30
C PRO A 49 -13.97 -12.29 9.63
N PRO A 50 -14.14 -12.87 10.83
CA PRO A 50 -15.46 -13.23 11.34
C PRO A 50 -16.34 -11.98 11.40
N ASP A 51 -17.60 -12.10 10.99
CA ASP A 51 -18.61 -11.04 11.04
C ASP A 51 -18.14 -9.69 10.45
N PRO A 52 -17.72 -9.64 9.17
CA PRO A 52 -17.19 -8.42 8.56
C PRO A 52 -18.24 -7.32 8.53
N LEU A 53 -17.81 -6.07 8.68
CA LEU A 53 -18.69 -4.89 8.62
C LEU A 53 -19.57 -4.90 7.34
N PRO A 54 -20.90 -4.99 7.46
CA PRO A 54 -21.77 -5.12 6.29
C PRO A 54 -21.70 -3.92 5.34
N GLY A 55 -21.64 -4.17 4.03
CA GLY A 55 -21.58 -3.12 3.01
C GLY A 55 -20.27 -2.32 2.98
N ALA A 56 -19.25 -2.76 3.72
CA ALA A 56 -17.92 -2.16 3.72
C ALA A 56 -16.88 -3.13 3.16
N ALA A 57 -15.87 -2.59 2.47
CA ALA A 57 -14.73 -3.35 1.97
C ALA A 57 -13.44 -2.53 2.05
N VAL A 58 -12.30 -3.22 2.14
CA VAL A 58 -10.98 -2.62 1.92
C VAL A 58 -10.40 -3.19 0.62
N LEU A 59 -10.08 -2.35 -0.35
CA LEU A 59 -9.29 -2.74 -1.52
C LEU A 59 -7.80 -2.63 -1.16
N ALA A 60 -7.08 -3.75 -1.18
CA ALA A 60 -5.66 -3.82 -0.85
C ALA A 60 -4.81 -4.08 -2.11
N ILE A 61 -3.74 -3.31 -2.27
CA ILE A 61 -2.87 -3.32 -3.45
C ILE A 61 -1.43 -3.58 -2.99
N HIS A 62 -0.87 -4.71 -3.42
CA HIS A 62 0.46 -5.14 -2.98
C HIS A 62 1.60 -4.31 -3.59
N GLY A 63 2.68 -4.18 -2.83
CA GLY A 63 3.97 -3.70 -3.29
C GLY A 63 4.75 -4.73 -4.12
N GLY A 64 6.04 -4.49 -4.30
CA GLY A 64 6.94 -5.35 -5.09
C GLY A 64 7.57 -4.67 -6.31
N GLY A 65 7.56 -3.33 -6.34
CA GLY A 65 8.28 -2.54 -7.35
C GLY A 65 7.76 -2.71 -8.78
N PHE A 66 6.50 -3.14 -8.93
CA PHE A 66 5.87 -3.56 -10.19
C PHE A 66 6.49 -4.78 -10.90
N ILE A 67 7.56 -5.35 -10.36
CA ILE A 67 8.27 -6.51 -10.92
C ILE A 67 8.00 -7.80 -10.14
N GLY A 68 7.41 -7.68 -8.94
CA GLY A 68 7.15 -8.80 -8.03
C GLY A 68 6.02 -8.50 -7.07
N GLY A 69 5.87 -9.36 -6.07
CA GLY A 69 4.71 -9.35 -5.18
C GLY A 69 3.51 -10.07 -5.79
N SER A 70 2.52 -10.35 -4.95
CA SER A 70 1.25 -10.98 -5.33
C SER A 70 0.26 -10.94 -4.17
N THR A 71 -0.99 -11.31 -4.43
CA THR A 71 -1.96 -11.55 -3.35
C THR A 71 -1.56 -12.68 -2.40
N HIS A 72 -0.66 -13.59 -2.81
CA HIS A 72 -0.12 -14.63 -1.94
C HIS A 72 0.92 -14.07 -0.97
N THR A 73 1.93 -13.37 -1.48
CA THR A 73 3.04 -12.83 -0.65
C THR A 73 2.54 -11.85 0.41
N HIS A 74 1.50 -11.07 0.09
CA HIS A 74 0.94 -10.05 1.00
C HIS A 74 -0.25 -10.53 1.83
N ARG A 75 -0.66 -11.80 1.71
CA ARG A 75 -1.86 -12.32 2.40
C ARG A 75 -1.81 -12.14 3.92
N ARG A 76 -0.61 -12.20 4.52
CA ARG A 76 -0.41 -12.08 5.97
C ARG A 76 -0.64 -10.65 6.44
N LEU A 77 0.00 -9.67 5.78
CA LEU A 77 -0.21 -8.25 6.05
C LEU A 77 -1.67 -7.85 5.84
N PHE A 78 -2.24 -8.16 4.68
CA PHE A 78 -3.61 -7.78 4.37
C PHE A 78 -4.65 -8.53 5.21
N GLY A 79 -4.35 -9.77 5.60
CA GLY A 79 -5.18 -10.53 6.52
C GLY A 79 -5.18 -9.92 7.92
N ARG A 80 -4.01 -9.55 8.45
CA ARG A 80 -3.90 -8.84 9.74
C ARG A 80 -4.59 -7.47 9.70
N LEU A 81 -4.54 -6.75 8.56
CA LEU A 81 -5.33 -5.53 8.36
C LEU A 81 -6.83 -5.81 8.34
N ALA A 82 -7.27 -6.91 7.72
CA ALA A 82 -8.68 -7.33 7.74
C ALA A 82 -9.15 -7.64 9.16
N GLU A 83 -8.33 -8.33 9.98
CA GLU A 83 -8.60 -8.58 11.41
C GLU A 83 -8.70 -7.25 12.17
N ALA A 84 -7.70 -6.38 12.04
CA ALA A 84 -7.63 -5.11 12.76
C ALA A 84 -8.74 -4.13 12.37
N THR A 85 -9.20 -4.16 11.12
CA THR A 85 -10.31 -3.34 10.62
C THR A 85 -11.66 -3.97 10.95
N GLY A 86 -11.73 -5.30 11.08
CA GLY A 86 -12.97 -6.07 11.17
C GLY A 86 -13.85 -5.87 9.92
N THR A 87 -13.24 -5.79 8.75
CA THR A 87 -13.89 -5.58 7.45
C THR A 87 -13.28 -6.53 6.43
N ALA A 88 -14.09 -6.99 5.47
CA ALA A 88 -13.59 -7.81 4.37
C ALA A 88 -12.58 -7.03 3.52
N THR A 89 -11.39 -7.61 3.33
CA THR A 89 -10.33 -7.03 2.50
C THR A 89 -10.23 -7.82 1.20
N PHE A 90 -10.29 -7.15 0.06
CA PHE A 90 -10.01 -7.72 -1.24
C PHE A 90 -8.62 -7.28 -1.68
N ALA A 91 -7.67 -8.21 -1.69
CA ALA A 91 -6.36 -7.99 -2.29
C ALA A 91 -6.48 -8.22 -3.80
N VAL A 92 -6.27 -7.18 -4.60
CA VAL A 92 -6.33 -7.29 -6.07
C VAL A 92 -5.03 -7.87 -6.61
N GLU A 93 -5.13 -8.78 -7.58
CA GLU A 93 -3.99 -9.27 -8.36
C GLU A 93 -3.88 -8.44 -9.64
N TYR A 94 -2.73 -7.79 -9.86
CA TYR A 94 -2.46 -6.97 -11.03
C TYR A 94 -1.24 -7.48 -11.80
N GLY A 95 -1.14 -7.13 -13.09
CA GLY A 95 -0.06 -7.59 -13.95
C GLY A 95 1.30 -6.93 -13.64
N LEU A 96 2.40 -7.67 -13.80
CA LEU A 96 3.75 -7.17 -13.52
C LEU A 96 4.50 -6.80 -14.80
N VAL A 97 5.55 -5.97 -14.64
CA VAL A 97 6.51 -5.65 -15.68
C VAL A 97 7.33 -6.91 -16.00
N PRO A 98 7.69 -7.18 -17.28
CA PRO A 98 7.50 -6.32 -18.45
C PRO A 98 6.20 -6.52 -19.24
N GLU A 99 5.41 -7.56 -18.95
CA GLU A 99 4.19 -7.88 -19.71
C GLU A 99 3.11 -6.80 -19.54
N HIS A 100 3.10 -6.16 -18.37
CA HIS A 100 2.17 -5.12 -17.99
C HIS A 100 2.95 -3.89 -17.52
N VAL A 101 2.69 -2.75 -18.14
CA VAL A 101 3.33 -1.45 -17.86
C VAL A 101 2.25 -0.41 -17.62
N PHE A 102 2.62 0.78 -17.14
CA PHE A 102 1.68 1.89 -16.96
C PHE A 102 0.85 2.15 -18.24
N PRO A 103 -0.48 2.31 -18.15
CA PRO A 103 -1.35 2.35 -16.96
C PRO A 103 -2.04 1.01 -16.61
N SER A 104 -1.62 -0.13 -17.17
CA SER A 104 -2.39 -1.39 -17.10
C SER A 104 -2.67 -1.90 -15.68
N GLN A 105 -1.71 -1.76 -14.76
CA GLN A 105 -1.89 -2.09 -13.34
C GLN A 105 -2.98 -1.24 -12.69
N LEU A 106 -2.92 0.06 -12.98
CA LEU A 106 -3.85 1.04 -12.47
C LEU A 106 -5.26 0.81 -13.04
N ASP A 107 -5.38 0.40 -14.30
CA ASP A 107 -6.65 -0.02 -14.91
C ASP A 107 -7.23 -1.24 -14.23
N THR A 108 -6.40 -2.23 -13.91
CA THR A 108 -6.80 -3.45 -13.18
C THR A 108 -7.33 -3.12 -11.78
N VAL A 109 -6.59 -2.31 -11.03
CA VAL A 109 -6.99 -1.83 -9.70
C VAL A 109 -8.33 -1.08 -9.75
N THR A 110 -8.55 -0.30 -10.79
CA THR A 110 -9.78 0.51 -10.95
C THR A 110 -10.98 -0.34 -11.34
N ALA A 111 -10.76 -1.34 -12.20
CA ALA A 111 -11.78 -2.34 -12.50
C ALA A 111 -12.18 -3.11 -11.23
N ALA A 112 -11.22 -3.49 -10.38
CA ALA A 112 -11.51 -4.12 -9.09
C ALA A 112 -12.32 -3.20 -8.17
N TYR A 113 -11.97 -1.91 -8.08
CA TYR A 113 -12.72 -0.92 -7.31
C TYR A 113 -14.18 -0.82 -7.77
N ARG A 114 -14.42 -0.65 -9.08
CA ARG A 114 -15.78 -0.63 -9.66
C ARG A 114 -16.54 -1.91 -9.34
N ARG A 115 -15.89 -3.07 -9.46
CA ARG A 115 -16.50 -4.37 -9.18
C ARG A 115 -16.93 -4.53 -7.72
N LEU A 116 -16.20 -3.94 -6.77
CA LEU A 116 -16.63 -3.89 -5.37
C LEU A 116 -17.92 -3.08 -5.21
N LEU A 117 -18.00 -1.91 -5.87
CA LEU A 117 -19.20 -1.07 -5.86
C LEU A 117 -20.40 -1.80 -6.50
N ASP A 118 -20.20 -2.44 -7.65
CA ASP A 118 -21.24 -3.21 -8.36
C ASP A 118 -21.78 -4.38 -7.53
N ARG A 119 -20.95 -4.96 -6.65
CA ARG A 119 -21.33 -6.02 -5.71
C ARG A 119 -22.00 -5.49 -4.43
N GLY A 120 -22.29 -4.20 -4.37
CA GLY A 120 -23.05 -3.57 -3.29
C GLY A 120 -22.20 -3.05 -2.14
N ALA A 121 -20.87 -2.95 -2.29
CA ALA A 121 -20.07 -2.21 -1.32
C ALA A 121 -20.44 -0.72 -1.42
N THR A 122 -20.99 -0.17 -0.34
CA THR A 122 -21.35 1.26 -0.27
C THR A 122 -20.26 2.11 0.35
N ARG A 123 -19.28 1.47 1.00
CA ARG A 123 -18.16 2.11 1.70
C ARG A 123 -16.90 1.32 1.41
N VAL A 124 -16.01 1.87 0.58
CA VAL A 124 -14.76 1.22 0.22
C VAL A 124 -13.60 2.06 0.70
N ALA A 125 -12.69 1.50 1.49
CA ALA A 125 -11.41 2.13 1.77
C ALA A 125 -10.33 1.48 0.90
N VAL A 126 -9.24 2.18 0.63
CA VAL A 126 -8.14 1.68 -0.20
C VAL A 126 -6.88 1.65 0.64
N THR A 127 -6.08 0.60 0.49
CA THR A 127 -4.76 0.51 1.09
C THR A 127 -3.75 -0.06 0.12
N GLY A 128 -2.49 0.29 0.29
CA GLY A 128 -1.40 -0.37 -0.41
C GLY A 128 -0.04 -0.05 0.21
N ASP A 129 0.95 -0.85 -0.13
CA ASP A 129 2.33 -0.68 0.29
C ASP A 129 3.25 -0.39 -0.89
N SER A 130 4.32 0.39 -0.70
CA SER A 130 5.33 0.65 -1.74
C SER A 130 4.70 1.16 -3.06
N CYS A 131 4.94 0.50 -4.20
CA CYS A 131 4.28 0.79 -5.48
C CYS A 131 2.76 0.64 -5.42
N GLY A 132 2.24 -0.29 -4.61
CA GLY A 132 0.81 -0.46 -4.37
C GLY A 132 0.19 0.73 -3.65
N ALA A 133 0.95 1.42 -2.79
CA ALA A 133 0.53 2.69 -2.19
C ALA A 133 0.46 3.81 -3.25
N GLY A 134 1.39 3.83 -4.21
CA GLY A 134 1.34 4.70 -5.38
C GLY A 134 0.09 4.46 -6.23
N LEU A 135 -0.23 3.19 -6.50
CA LEU A 135 -1.47 2.79 -7.17
C LEU A 135 -2.73 3.16 -6.36
N ALA A 136 -2.70 3.07 -5.04
CA ALA A 136 -3.81 3.50 -4.18
C ALA A 136 -4.09 5.00 -4.32
N MET A 137 -3.04 5.83 -4.35
CA MET A 137 -3.17 7.27 -4.61
C MET A 137 -3.66 7.55 -6.04
N ALA A 138 -3.11 6.86 -7.04
CA ALA A 138 -3.53 7.00 -8.44
C ALA A 138 -4.98 6.55 -8.67
N LEU A 139 -5.44 5.53 -7.92
CA LEU A 139 -6.85 5.11 -7.92
C LEU A 139 -7.73 6.23 -7.35
N ALA A 140 -7.37 6.81 -6.21
CA ALA A 140 -8.16 7.88 -5.60
C ALA A 140 -8.27 9.11 -6.53
N LEU A 141 -7.19 9.47 -7.22
CA LEU A 141 -7.17 10.51 -8.24
C LEU A 141 -8.12 10.19 -9.40
N ARG A 142 -8.01 8.99 -10.00
CA ARG A 142 -8.87 8.60 -11.12
C ARG A 142 -10.35 8.48 -10.72
N VAL A 143 -10.65 7.95 -9.54
CA VAL A 143 -12.01 7.87 -9.01
C VAL A 143 -12.62 9.27 -8.88
N ARG A 144 -11.87 10.24 -8.35
CA ARG A 144 -12.28 11.65 -8.28
C ARG A 144 -12.53 12.21 -9.68
N ASP A 145 -11.57 12.06 -10.58
CA ASP A 145 -11.62 12.67 -11.91
C ASP A 145 -12.73 12.08 -12.80
N GLU A 146 -13.09 10.81 -12.57
CA GLU A 146 -14.20 10.13 -13.25
C GLU A 146 -15.56 10.34 -12.56
N GLY A 147 -15.62 10.99 -11.40
CA GLY A 147 -16.86 11.19 -10.65
C GLY A 147 -17.46 9.91 -10.06
N LEU A 148 -16.64 8.88 -9.82
CA LEU A 148 -17.07 7.66 -9.14
C LEU A 148 -17.24 7.91 -7.63
N PRO A 149 -18.01 7.08 -6.90
CA PRO A 149 -18.07 7.15 -5.44
C PRO A 149 -16.67 7.12 -4.84
N ALA A 150 -16.31 8.18 -4.11
CA ALA A 150 -14.99 8.33 -3.50
C ALA A 150 -14.73 7.23 -2.45
N PRO A 151 -13.48 6.76 -2.30
CA PRO A 151 -13.17 5.86 -1.21
C PRO A 151 -13.30 6.58 0.13
N ALA A 152 -13.70 5.87 1.18
CA ALA A 152 -13.87 6.40 2.53
C ALA A 152 -12.55 6.93 3.13
N GLY A 153 -11.42 6.37 2.70
CA GLY A 153 -10.08 6.80 3.09
C GLY A 153 -9.01 5.98 2.36
N VAL A 154 -7.79 6.51 2.34
CA VAL A 154 -6.62 5.90 1.69
C VAL A 154 -5.51 5.69 2.72
N MET A 155 -5.15 4.43 2.98
CA MET A 155 -4.06 4.03 3.88
C MET A 155 -2.81 3.66 3.06
N LEU A 156 -1.70 4.32 3.33
CA LEU A 156 -0.45 4.15 2.60
C LEU A 156 0.65 3.63 3.52
N ILE A 157 1.32 2.57 3.08
CA ILE A 157 2.45 1.96 3.79
C ILE A 157 3.72 2.19 2.94
N SER A 158 4.72 2.86 3.49
CA SER A 158 6.03 3.09 2.82
C SER A 158 5.88 3.54 1.37
N ALA A 159 5.14 4.63 1.16
CA ALA A 159 4.56 4.92 -0.14
C ALA A 159 5.62 5.29 -1.19
N TRP A 160 5.56 4.64 -2.35
CA TRP A 160 6.34 5.05 -3.53
C TRP A 160 5.47 5.85 -4.50
N VAL A 161 5.69 7.17 -4.54
CA VAL A 161 4.83 8.13 -5.27
C VAL A 161 5.60 9.08 -6.19
N ASP A 162 6.93 8.99 -6.19
CA ASP A 162 7.85 9.77 -7.02
C ASP A 162 8.79 8.79 -7.75
N LEU A 163 8.65 8.69 -9.07
CA LEU A 163 9.42 7.75 -9.87
C LEU A 163 10.83 8.27 -10.18
N GLU A 164 11.11 9.54 -9.91
CA GLU A 164 12.44 10.14 -10.04
C GLU A 164 13.23 10.10 -8.72
N ALA A 165 12.60 9.63 -7.63
CA ALA A 165 13.16 9.50 -6.29
C ALA A 165 13.65 10.84 -5.71
N THR A 166 12.98 11.96 -5.98
CA THR A 166 13.53 13.31 -5.64
C THR A 166 13.53 13.65 -4.14
N GLY A 167 13.02 12.77 -3.28
CA GLY A 167 13.13 12.88 -1.82
C GLY A 167 14.56 13.06 -1.33
N ASP A 168 14.71 13.80 -0.24
CA ASP A 168 15.99 14.15 0.39
C ASP A 168 16.65 12.97 1.14
N THR A 169 15.88 11.94 1.49
CA THR A 169 16.33 10.76 2.24
C THR A 169 16.94 9.65 1.39
N TYR A 170 16.91 9.76 0.06
CA TYR A 170 17.53 8.76 -0.81
C TYR A 170 19.07 8.74 -0.72
N ASP A 171 19.68 9.89 -0.40
CA ASP A 171 21.14 10.05 -0.41
C ASP A 171 21.75 10.10 1.01
N THR A 172 20.95 9.86 2.06
CA THR A 172 21.39 9.88 3.46
C THR A 172 22.08 8.59 3.89
N GLY A 173 21.98 7.52 3.10
CA GLY A 173 22.53 6.20 3.43
C GLY A 173 21.80 5.46 4.55
N SER A 174 20.59 5.89 4.91
CA SER A 174 19.77 5.26 5.96
C SER A 174 19.22 3.90 5.54
N ASP A 175 18.96 3.72 4.24
CA ASP A 175 18.47 2.49 3.63
C ASP A 175 19.49 2.00 2.60
N PRO A 176 20.20 0.89 2.85
CA PRO A 176 21.18 0.35 1.91
C PRO A 176 20.52 -0.44 0.77
N PHE A 177 19.19 -0.63 0.77
CA PHE A 177 18.49 -1.53 -0.14
C PHE A 177 17.69 -0.78 -1.19
N PHE A 178 16.88 0.21 -0.79
CA PHE A 178 16.08 1.03 -1.70
C PHE A 178 16.85 2.27 -2.16
N THR A 179 17.88 2.06 -2.98
CA THR A 179 18.69 3.17 -3.50
C THR A 179 17.93 4.00 -4.54
N ARG A 180 18.36 5.25 -4.73
CA ARG A 180 17.86 6.15 -5.78
C ARG A 180 17.89 5.49 -7.17
N ASP A 181 18.99 4.82 -7.49
CA ASP A 181 19.21 4.18 -8.78
C ASP A 181 18.25 3.00 -8.98
N LEU A 182 18.07 2.16 -7.95
CA LEU A 182 17.11 1.05 -8.00
C LEU A 182 15.69 1.56 -8.23
N VAL A 183 15.27 2.58 -7.48
CA VAL A 183 13.92 3.16 -7.61
C VAL A 183 13.71 3.72 -9.01
N ARG A 184 14.68 4.45 -9.56
CA ARG A 184 14.61 4.97 -10.93
C ARG A 184 14.58 3.87 -11.98
N GLN A 185 15.34 2.80 -11.80
CA GLN A 185 15.33 1.65 -12.71
C GLN A 185 13.96 0.95 -12.73
N LEU A 186 13.39 0.68 -11.55
CA LEU A 186 12.05 0.09 -11.43
C LEU A 186 10.99 1.02 -12.04
N GLY A 187 11.08 2.32 -11.75
CA GLY A 187 10.19 3.35 -12.28
C GLY A 187 10.23 3.40 -13.81
N ALA A 188 11.42 3.36 -14.41
CA ALA A 188 11.59 3.34 -15.86
C ALA A 188 10.96 2.10 -16.51
N GLY A 189 11.10 0.92 -15.89
CA GLY A 189 10.46 -0.31 -16.36
C GLY A 189 8.93 -0.22 -16.33
N TYR A 190 8.37 0.33 -15.25
CA TYR A 190 6.93 0.56 -15.12
C TYR A 190 6.40 1.60 -16.10
N LEU A 191 7.11 2.73 -16.30
CA LEU A 191 6.68 3.82 -17.18
C LEU A 191 6.71 3.43 -18.65
N ALA A 192 7.65 2.56 -19.06
CA ALA A 192 7.83 2.12 -20.44
C ALA A 192 7.85 3.28 -21.47
N GLY A 193 8.52 4.38 -21.12
CA GLY A 193 8.62 5.58 -21.94
C GLY A 193 7.58 6.68 -21.65
N THR A 194 6.63 6.43 -20.74
CA THR A 194 5.73 7.47 -20.20
C THR A 194 6.54 8.51 -19.41
N ASP A 195 6.09 9.77 -19.45
CA ASP A 195 6.66 10.86 -18.64
C ASP A 195 6.67 10.48 -17.15
N PRO A 196 7.84 10.52 -16.46
CA PRO A 196 7.91 10.23 -15.03
C PRO A 196 7.10 11.20 -14.16
N HIS A 197 6.70 12.37 -14.69
CA HIS A 197 5.82 13.32 -14.02
C HIS A 197 4.33 13.06 -14.24
N HIS A 198 3.96 12.02 -15.00
CA HIS A 198 2.56 11.73 -15.28
C HIS A 198 1.79 11.57 -13.95
N PRO A 199 0.73 12.35 -13.69
CA PRO A 199 0.14 12.48 -12.35
C PRO A 199 -0.47 11.17 -11.80
N LEU A 200 -0.85 10.25 -12.68
CA LEU A 200 -1.33 8.91 -12.29
C LEU A 200 -0.21 7.85 -12.16
N ALA A 201 1.00 8.14 -12.63
CA ALA A 201 2.16 7.27 -12.44
C ALA A 201 2.98 7.70 -11.21
N ALA A 202 3.11 9.02 -11.03
CA ALA A 202 3.77 9.65 -9.89
C ALA A 202 2.81 10.68 -9.24
N PRO A 203 1.93 10.23 -8.32
CA PRO A 203 0.94 11.08 -7.65
C PRO A 203 1.51 12.30 -6.93
N ILE A 204 2.81 12.33 -6.65
CA ILE A 204 3.52 13.51 -6.13
C ILE A 204 3.49 14.72 -7.08
N HIS A 205 3.04 14.58 -8.32
CA HIS A 205 2.88 15.67 -9.28
C HIS A 205 1.41 16.01 -9.59
N ALA A 206 0.46 15.25 -9.07
CA ALA A 206 -0.97 15.46 -9.32
C ALA A 206 -1.55 16.65 -8.55
N ASP A 207 -2.70 17.16 -9.02
CA ASP A 207 -3.59 17.96 -8.18
C ASP A 207 -4.21 17.07 -7.12
N LEU A 208 -4.02 17.41 -5.85
CA LEU A 208 -4.42 16.59 -4.70
C LEU A 208 -5.68 17.07 -3.99
N ARG A 209 -6.33 18.12 -4.49
CA ARG A 209 -7.58 18.65 -3.91
C ARG A 209 -8.71 17.62 -4.02
N ASP A 210 -9.67 17.74 -3.12
CA ASP A 210 -10.90 16.93 -3.10
C ASP A 210 -10.64 15.41 -3.01
N LEU A 211 -9.46 15.01 -2.53
CA LEU A 211 -9.16 13.62 -2.17
C LEU A 211 -9.72 13.27 -0.79
N PRO A 212 -10.06 12.00 -0.55
CA PRO A 212 -10.48 11.53 0.76
C PRO A 212 -9.34 11.59 1.79
N PRO A 213 -9.63 11.40 3.09
CA PRO A 213 -8.60 11.36 4.13
C PRO A 213 -7.50 10.35 3.81
N VAL A 214 -6.25 10.74 4.06
CA VAL A 214 -5.06 9.91 3.80
C VAL A 214 -4.30 9.67 5.09
N TYR A 215 -3.94 8.41 5.35
CA TYR A 215 -3.05 8.03 6.44
C TYR A 215 -1.81 7.34 5.89
N LEU A 216 -0.64 7.88 6.21
CA LEU A 216 0.67 7.36 5.82
C LEU A 216 1.39 6.77 7.04
N GLN A 217 1.97 5.59 6.87
CA GLN A 217 2.97 5.03 7.77
C GLN A 217 4.27 4.77 7.01
N VAL A 218 5.39 5.13 7.60
CA VAL A 218 6.71 4.97 6.99
C VAL A 218 7.76 4.71 8.06
N GLY A 219 8.72 3.85 7.76
CA GLY A 219 9.91 3.62 8.55
C GLY A 219 10.88 4.80 8.45
N ALA A 220 11.39 5.24 9.59
CA ALA A 220 12.31 6.38 9.64
C ALA A 220 13.73 6.05 9.12
N ALA A 221 14.02 4.78 8.84
CA ALA A 221 15.27 4.35 8.20
C ALA A 221 15.11 4.09 6.69
N GLU A 222 13.93 4.33 6.11
CA GLU A 222 13.67 4.11 4.68
C GLU A 222 14.19 5.24 3.80
N ALA A 223 14.62 4.89 2.58
CA ALA A 223 14.95 5.90 1.57
C ALA A 223 13.72 6.70 1.12
N GLY A 224 12.52 6.11 1.16
CA GLY A 224 11.24 6.74 0.77
C GLY A 224 10.63 7.69 1.81
N LEU A 225 11.27 7.91 2.96
CA LEU A 225 10.77 8.78 4.03
C LEU A 225 10.52 10.23 3.55
N GLY A 226 11.44 10.79 2.78
CA GLY A 226 11.36 12.12 2.20
C GLY A 226 10.16 12.27 1.27
N ASP A 227 9.84 11.24 0.48
CA ASP A 227 8.67 11.24 -0.38
C ASP A 227 7.36 11.18 0.42
N SER A 228 7.33 10.37 1.48
CA SER A 228 6.17 10.32 2.39
C SER A 228 5.92 11.68 3.07
N ARG A 229 6.99 12.35 3.54
CA ARG A 229 6.90 13.71 4.11
C ARG A 229 6.46 14.75 3.08
N ARG A 230 7.02 14.71 1.86
CA ARG A 230 6.64 15.61 0.76
C ARG A 230 5.18 15.43 0.36
N LEU A 231 4.72 14.19 0.23
CA LEU A 231 3.33 13.87 -0.09
C LEU A 231 2.38 14.37 1.00
N ALA A 232 2.68 14.07 2.27
CA ALA A 232 1.85 14.51 3.40
C ALA A 232 1.71 16.05 3.42
N ARG A 233 2.80 16.78 3.19
CA ARG A 233 2.77 18.25 3.09
C ARG A 233 1.89 18.72 1.92
N ARG A 234 2.05 18.16 0.72
CA ARG A 234 1.24 18.57 -0.45
C ARG A 234 -0.25 18.27 -0.26
N LEU A 235 -0.59 17.15 0.38
CA LEU A 235 -1.97 16.80 0.72
C LEU A 235 -2.57 17.81 1.71
N LEU A 236 -1.82 18.19 2.76
CA LEU A 236 -2.23 19.22 3.72
C LEU A 236 -2.44 20.58 3.03
N GLU A 237 -1.52 20.99 2.16
CA GLU A 237 -1.62 22.22 1.36
C GLU A 237 -2.84 22.22 0.43
N ALA A 238 -3.25 21.04 -0.04
CA ALA A 238 -4.45 20.85 -0.85
C ALA A 238 -5.76 20.76 -0.03
N GLY A 239 -5.69 20.89 1.30
CA GLY A 239 -6.86 20.84 2.20
C GLY A 239 -7.34 19.43 2.54
N VAL A 240 -6.55 18.39 2.28
CA VAL A 240 -6.90 17.00 2.59
C VAL A 240 -6.64 16.70 4.07
N GLU A 241 -7.49 15.90 4.71
CA GLU A 241 -7.24 15.34 6.05
C GLU A 241 -6.07 14.35 5.97
N VAL A 242 -4.95 14.64 6.64
CA VAL A 242 -3.74 13.82 6.56
C VAL A 242 -3.25 13.41 7.94
N ARG A 243 -2.85 12.16 8.07
CA ARG A 243 -2.02 11.65 9.18
C ARG A 243 -0.75 11.05 8.61
N LEU A 244 0.41 11.39 9.18
CA LEU A 244 1.69 10.76 8.88
C LEU A 244 2.27 10.20 10.20
N GLU A 245 2.66 8.94 10.20
CA GLU A 245 3.41 8.32 11.30
C GLU A 245 4.74 7.76 10.83
N GLU A 246 5.81 8.21 11.49
CA GLU A 246 7.18 7.77 11.25
C GLU A 246 7.63 6.81 12.34
N TYR A 247 8.12 5.63 11.94
CA TYR A 247 8.49 4.56 12.87
C TYR A 247 10.02 4.47 12.99
N GLY A 248 10.54 4.87 14.15
CA GLY A 248 11.97 4.89 14.45
C GLY A 248 12.66 3.53 14.20
N GLY A 249 13.75 3.55 13.43
CA GLY A 249 14.59 2.38 13.15
C GLY A 249 14.00 1.32 12.22
N GLN A 250 12.77 1.52 11.73
CA GLN A 250 12.11 0.59 10.81
C GLN A 250 12.51 0.86 9.35
N LEU A 251 12.62 -0.21 8.57
CA LEU A 251 12.89 -0.21 7.13
C LEU A 251 11.60 -0.38 6.31
N HIS A 252 11.78 -0.42 4.98
CA HIS A 252 10.72 -0.45 3.99
C HIS A 252 9.73 -1.56 4.27
N THR A 253 8.45 -1.18 4.37
CA THR A 253 7.32 -2.09 4.57
C THR A 253 7.42 -2.95 5.83
N PHE A 254 7.98 -2.42 6.93
CA PHE A 254 8.18 -3.16 8.18
C PHE A 254 6.90 -3.84 8.72
N GLN A 255 5.72 -3.33 8.36
CA GLN A 255 4.40 -3.89 8.66
C GLN A 255 4.23 -5.35 8.17
N MET A 256 4.98 -5.77 7.15
CA MET A 256 5.05 -7.17 6.72
C MET A 256 5.47 -8.11 7.85
N ALA A 257 6.13 -7.59 8.90
CA ALA A 257 6.51 -8.33 10.10
C ALA A 257 5.40 -8.49 11.15
N ALA A 258 4.16 -8.15 10.84
CA ALA A 258 3.02 -8.34 11.74
C ALA A 258 2.89 -9.82 12.16
N GLY A 259 2.63 -10.04 13.45
CA GLY A 259 2.66 -11.32 14.14
C GLY A 259 4.07 -11.78 14.57
N ARG A 260 5.14 -11.05 14.19
CA ARG A 260 6.53 -11.33 14.60
C ARG A 260 7.14 -10.23 15.45
N THR A 261 6.81 -8.96 15.17
CA THR A 261 7.35 -7.82 15.93
C THR A 261 6.24 -6.94 16.48
N ARG A 262 6.45 -6.44 17.71
CA ARG A 262 5.48 -5.57 18.39
C ARG A 262 5.24 -4.25 17.63
N VAL A 263 6.28 -3.72 16.97
CA VAL A 263 6.19 -2.46 16.22
C VAL A 263 5.33 -2.62 14.96
N ALA A 264 5.45 -3.75 14.24
CA ALA A 264 4.59 -4.06 13.11
C ALA A 264 3.14 -4.30 13.55
N ASP A 265 2.93 -5.03 14.66
CA ASP A 265 1.58 -5.24 15.23
C ASP A 265 0.91 -3.93 15.63
N GLU A 266 1.66 -3.03 16.27
CA GLU A 266 1.17 -1.71 16.64
C GLU A 266 0.79 -0.88 15.40
N ALA A 267 1.65 -0.87 14.38
CA ALA A 267 1.44 -0.13 13.14
C ALA A 267 0.19 -0.64 12.39
N VAL A 268 0.09 -1.95 12.17
CA VAL A 268 -1.07 -2.59 11.52
C VAL A 268 -2.34 -2.37 12.35
N GLY A 269 -2.27 -2.47 13.67
CA GLY A 269 -3.40 -2.18 14.56
C GLY A 269 -3.88 -0.73 14.46
N LYS A 270 -2.98 0.25 14.38
CA LYS A 270 -3.35 1.66 14.16
C LYS A 270 -3.96 1.89 12.79
N ALA A 271 -3.39 1.28 11.74
CA ALA A 271 -3.90 1.35 10.38
C ALA A 271 -5.32 0.78 10.29
N GLY A 272 -5.55 -0.42 10.84
CA GLY A 272 -6.88 -1.05 10.84
C GLY A 272 -7.93 -0.27 11.62
N ARG A 273 -7.59 0.29 12.79
CA ARG A 273 -8.50 1.18 13.54
C ARG A 273 -8.85 2.44 12.77
N TRP A 274 -7.88 3.03 12.08
CA TRP A 274 -8.13 4.21 11.25
C TRP A 274 -9.03 3.89 10.05
N LEU A 275 -8.73 2.82 9.30
CA LEU A 275 -9.58 2.32 8.21
C LEU A 275 -11.01 2.03 8.68
N ARG A 276 -11.17 1.40 9.85
CA ARG A 276 -12.50 1.15 10.41
C ARG A 276 -13.23 2.46 10.68
N SER A 277 -12.54 3.46 11.25
CA SER A 277 -13.13 4.77 11.54
C SER A 277 -13.59 5.52 10.28
N THR A 278 -12.88 5.38 9.15
CA THR A 278 -13.30 6.00 7.89
C THR A 278 -14.52 5.28 7.32
N LEU A 279 -14.55 3.95 7.38
CA LEU A 279 -15.66 3.11 6.93
C LEU A 279 -16.93 3.23 7.78
N THR A 280 -16.84 3.66 9.04
CA THR A 280 -18.01 3.84 9.92
C THR A 280 -18.48 5.28 10.05
N ARG A 281 -17.78 6.23 9.43
CA ARG A 281 -18.16 7.65 9.48
C ARG A 281 -19.52 7.82 8.80
N GLN A 282 -20.48 8.44 9.48
CA GLN A 282 -21.72 8.82 8.82
C GLN A 282 -21.42 9.95 7.83
N VAL A 283 -21.79 9.77 6.58
CA VAL A 283 -21.83 10.85 5.60
C VAL A 283 -23.00 11.73 6.02
N GLY A 284 -22.70 12.91 6.59
CA GLY A 284 -23.69 13.90 6.99
C GLY A 284 -24.39 14.53 5.80
#